data_AF-A0A559V7T2-F1
#
_entry.id   AF-A0A559V7T2-F1
#
_cell.length_a   1.000
_cell.length_b   1.000
_cell.length_c   1.000
_cell.angle_alpha   90.00
_cell.angle_beta   90.00
_cell.angle_gamma   90.00
#
_symmetry.space_group_name_H-M   'P 1'
#
loop_
_entity.id
_entity.type
_entity.pdbx_description
1 polymer ?
#
loop_
_entity_poly.entity_id
_entity_poly.type
_entity_poly.pdbx_seq_one_letter_code
_entity_poly.pdbx_strand_id
1 'polypeptide(L)'
;MLQNSPKIGHSSHVVTLDVRPQLLDTLSALRDRVDAARFPLPLAGAPRARANREELLAQLDDYLLPRLREPDAPLLAVIGGSTGAGKSTLVNSLVGRRVSEAGVLRPTTRTPVLVCHPEDHHWFSSMRVLPDLTRVWVPEQEAGDDLLLTGGNHARVLRVETADTLPRGLALLDAPDIDSLIADNRVLAARLICAADVWVMVTTAARYADAVPWHLLRTAKEYDATLVTVLDRVPHQVVSEVSRQYGALLTKAGLGDVPRFTVPELPESAWGGGLLPATAVAALRTWLVHHAQDATARQRATARTAYGLLDSLKSRLPELASAAAAQYAAALRLTSAVESAYDSEHARVRGRLQSGAVLAGDALKRWRAFPLDCTPGELLDSLVESLAALLLCSVTAADERVDEAWRREPAAGAAGLVGRDPSLENAEHRIGLAVRRWRRELEEYAEDEVRELERSIAPDAEVVAALVATTLLGGRRARNAGEGLAQRISAHGALRLRDRAGRLLTEHVDRVMHAERERRIAPLDALDVQAEPQAELIAALSVLQKER
;
A
#
# COMPACT_ATOMS: atom_id res chain seq x y z
N MET A 1 -60.61 -41.61 -24.77
CA MET A 1 -60.51 -41.55 -23.30
C MET A 1 -59.33 -42.43 -22.91
N LEU A 2 -58.23 -42.00 -22.29
CA LEU A 2 -57.93 -40.87 -21.42
C LEU A 2 -56.49 -40.38 -21.68
N GLN A 3 -56.27 -39.10 -21.36
CA GLN A 3 -54.99 -38.41 -21.33
C GLN A 3 -53.99 -39.07 -20.36
N ASN A 4 -52.69 -38.96 -20.63
CA ASN A 4 -51.70 -38.71 -19.59
C ASN A 4 -50.48 -37.97 -20.16
N SER A 5 -50.34 -36.73 -19.70
CA SER A 5 -49.29 -35.76 -20.01
C SER A 5 -47.91 -36.21 -19.51
N PRO A 6 -46.81 -35.82 -20.18
CA PRO A 6 -45.48 -35.94 -19.58
C PRO A 6 -45.30 -34.85 -18.52
N LYS A 7 -45.10 -35.27 -17.27
CA LYS A 7 -44.67 -34.40 -16.17
C LYS A 7 -43.28 -33.84 -16.50
N ILE A 8 -43.21 -32.52 -16.66
CA ILE A 8 -41.97 -31.75 -16.66
C ILE A 8 -41.38 -31.86 -15.26
N GLY A 9 -40.29 -32.61 -15.11
CA GLY A 9 -39.55 -32.73 -13.86
C GLY A 9 -38.80 -31.44 -13.55
N HIS A 10 -39.32 -30.67 -12.58
CA HIS A 10 -38.53 -29.73 -11.78
C HIS A 10 -37.42 -30.50 -11.05
N SER A 11 -36.18 -30.42 -11.52
CA SER A 11 -35.03 -30.98 -10.78
C SER A 11 -33.66 -30.40 -11.24
N SER A 12 -33.57 -29.10 -11.48
CA SER A 12 -32.29 -28.43 -11.76
C SER A 12 -31.97 -27.26 -10.81
N HIS A 13 -32.75 -27.07 -9.74
CA HIS A 13 -32.61 -25.92 -8.84
C HIS A 13 -31.87 -26.18 -7.51
N VAL A 14 -31.19 -27.31 -7.30
CA VAL A 14 -30.66 -27.66 -5.97
C VAL A 14 -29.15 -27.92 -5.90
N VAL A 15 -28.37 -27.77 -6.98
CA VAL A 15 -26.93 -28.10 -6.93
C VAL A 15 -25.99 -26.88 -6.84
N THR A 16 -26.47 -25.64 -6.99
CA THR A 16 -25.54 -24.52 -7.23
C THR A 16 -24.96 -23.81 -6.01
N LEU A 17 -25.27 -24.15 -4.75
CA LEU A 17 -25.09 -23.17 -3.65
C LEU A 17 -24.57 -23.65 -2.29
N ASP A 18 -24.20 -24.93 -2.13
CA ASP A 18 -23.46 -25.39 -0.93
C ASP A 18 -22.01 -24.86 -0.87
N VAL A 19 -21.55 -24.23 -1.96
CA VAL A 19 -20.20 -23.66 -2.18
C VAL A 19 -20.07 -22.20 -1.69
N ARG A 20 -21.19 -21.51 -1.41
CA ARG A 20 -21.16 -20.07 -1.04
C ARG A 20 -20.33 -19.75 0.22
N PRO A 21 -20.42 -20.48 1.34
CA PRO A 21 -19.71 -20.10 2.56
C PRO A 21 -18.19 -20.24 2.38
N GLN A 22 -17.73 -21.36 1.82
CA GLN A 22 -16.32 -21.64 1.59
C GLN A 22 -15.67 -20.66 0.59
N LEU A 23 -16.39 -20.33 -0.49
CA LEU A 23 -15.94 -19.32 -1.45
C LEU A 23 -15.89 -17.92 -0.83
N LEU A 24 -16.90 -17.55 -0.03
CA LEU A 24 -16.93 -16.28 0.69
C LEU A 24 -15.76 -16.18 1.68
N ASP A 25 -15.52 -17.21 2.48
CA ASP A 25 -14.41 -17.27 3.44
C ASP A 25 -13.06 -17.16 2.71
N THR A 26 -12.91 -17.87 1.59
CA THR A 26 -11.70 -17.82 0.75
C THR A 26 -11.47 -16.43 0.15
N LEU A 27 -12.53 -15.78 -0.34
CA LEU A 27 -12.45 -14.42 -0.89
C LEU A 27 -12.19 -13.37 0.17
N SER A 28 -12.77 -13.50 1.37
CA SER A 28 -12.48 -12.64 2.51
C SER A 28 -11.02 -12.81 2.96
N ALA A 29 -10.52 -14.05 3.06
CA ALA A 29 -9.11 -14.30 3.35
C ALA A 29 -8.17 -13.76 2.27
N LEU A 30 -8.55 -13.86 0.98
CA LEU A 30 -7.80 -13.26 -0.12
C LEU A 30 -7.77 -11.73 0.01
N ARG A 31 -8.91 -11.11 0.30
CA ARG A 31 -9.05 -9.66 0.48
C ARG A 31 -8.11 -9.16 1.57
N ASP A 32 -8.06 -9.85 2.71
CA ASP A 32 -7.18 -9.47 3.82
C ASP A 32 -5.69 -9.59 3.45
N ARG A 33 -5.32 -10.59 2.64
CA ARG A 33 -3.94 -10.72 2.13
C ARG A 33 -3.56 -9.64 1.12
N VAL A 34 -4.49 -9.26 0.23
CA VAL A 34 -4.30 -8.11 -0.68
C VAL A 34 -4.21 -6.82 0.13
N ASP A 35 -5.00 -6.69 1.20
CA ASP A 35 -4.95 -5.54 2.09
C ASP A 35 -3.63 -5.50 2.87
N ALA A 36 -3.07 -6.63 3.31
CA ALA A 36 -1.78 -6.70 3.99
C ALA A 36 -0.58 -6.38 3.08
N ALA A 37 -0.69 -6.58 1.76
CA ALA A 37 0.41 -6.29 0.84
C ALA A 37 0.82 -4.80 0.85
N ARG A 38 2.10 -4.53 1.10
CA ARG A 38 2.68 -3.17 1.13
C ARG A 38 3.77 -3.04 0.06
N PHE A 39 3.92 -1.83 -0.49
CA PHE A 39 4.93 -1.52 -1.51
C PHE A 39 5.68 -0.23 -1.15
N PRO A 40 6.40 -0.14 -0.02
CA PRO A 40 6.99 1.10 0.47
C PRO A 40 8.20 1.58 -0.36
N LEU A 41 9.00 0.68 -0.92
CA LEU A 41 10.20 1.02 -1.68
C LEU A 41 9.84 1.54 -3.08
N PRO A 42 10.48 2.62 -3.56
CA PRO A 42 10.18 3.27 -4.83
C PRO A 42 10.78 2.52 -6.03
N LEU A 43 10.42 1.25 -6.17
CA LEU A 43 10.75 0.45 -7.35
C LEU A 43 9.89 0.87 -8.55
N ALA A 44 10.37 0.67 -9.77
CA ALA A 44 9.65 1.05 -11.00
C ALA A 44 8.23 0.45 -11.10
N GLY A 45 8.01 -0.75 -10.57
CA GLY A 45 6.69 -1.40 -10.54
C GLY A 45 5.80 -1.01 -9.35
N ALA A 46 6.32 -0.30 -8.34
CA ALA A 46 5.59 -0.01 -7.11
C ALA A 46 4.34 0.87 -7.32
N PRO A 47 4.36 1.96 -8.13
CA PRO A 47 3.17 2.76 -8.38
C PRO A 47 2.03 1.95 -9.02
N ARG A 48 2.37 1.11 -10.01
CA ARG A 48 1.40 0.22 -10.65
C ARG A 48 0.85 -0.83 -9.68
N ALA A 49 1.70 -1.41 -8.83
CA ALA A 49 1.27 -2.38 -7.83
C ALA A 49 0.32 -1.77 -6.79
N ARG A 50 0.58 -0.54 -6.32
CA ARG A 50 -0.31 0.19 -5.40
C ARG A 50 -1.68 0.45 -6.03
N ALA A 51 -1.71 0.96 -7.27
CA ALA A 51 -2.96 1.18 -8.00
C ALA A 51 -3.74 -0.13 -8.23
N ASN A 52 -3.04 -1.19 -8.64
CA ASN A 52 -3.64 -2.52 -8.85
C ASN A 52 -4.22 -3.08 -7.53
N ARG A 53 -3.51 -2.93 -6.41
CA ARG A 53 -4.00 -3.33 -5.08
C ARG A 53 -5.27 -2.56 -4.69
N GLU A 54 -5.28 -1.23 -4.83
CA GLU A 54 -6.43 -0.39 -4.50
C GLU A 54 -7.67 -0.75 -5.32
N GLU A 55 -7.50 -0.97 -6.63
CA GLU A 55 -8.58 -1.35 -7.52
C GLU A 55 -9.08 -2.78 -7.23
N LEU A 56 -8.20 -3.72 -6.90
CA LEU A 56 -8.62 -5.06 -6.47
C LEU A 56 -9.43 -5.04 -5.17
N LEU A 57 -8.98 -4.26 -4.17
CA LEU A 57 -9.72 -4.10 -2.92
C LEU A 57 -11.09 -3.49 -3.17
N ALA A 58 -11.17 -2.44 -4.00
CA ALA A 58 -12.44 -1.85 -4.38
C ALA A 58 -13.36 -2.88 -5.07
N GLN A 59 -12.86 -3.71 -5.97
CA GLN A 59 -13.67 -4.74 -6.63
C GLN A 59 -14.15 -5.86 -5.68
N LEU A 60 -13.28 -6.27 -4.75
CA LEU A 60 -13.63 -7.28 -3.75
C LEU A 60 -14.66 -6.75 -2.75
N ASP A 61 -14.46 -5.54 -2.24
CA ASP A 61 -15.27 -4.92 -1.19
C ASP A 61 -16.58 -4.31 -1.73
N ASP A 62 -16.55 -3.66 -2.91
CA ASP A 62 -17.71 -2.95 -3.46
C ASP A 62 -18.60 -3.82 -4.36
N TYR A 63 -18.09 -4.93 -4.93
CA TYR A 63 -18.86 -5.81 -5.83
C TYR A 63 -18.89 -7.28 -5.39
N LEU A 64 -17.77 -8.00 -5.43
CA LEU A 64 -17.77 -9.47 -5.31
C LEU A 64 -18.32 -9.96 -3.97
N LEU A 65 -17.81 -9.45 -2.84
CA LEU A 65 -18.27 -9.88 -1.52
C LEU A 65 -19.73 -9.51 -1.25
N PRO A 66 -20.19 -8.27 -1.51
CA PRO A 66 -21.62 -7.91 -1.48
C PRO A 66 -22.51 -8.87 -2.27
N ARG A 67 -22.15 -9.13 -3.53
CA ARG A 67 -23.00 -9.91 -4.45
C ARG A 67 -23.06 -11.39 -4.12
N LEU A 68 -21.99 -11.95 -3.54
CA LEU A 68 -21.96 -13.33 -3.08
C LEU A 68 -22.71 -13.53 -1.76
N ARG A 69 -22.67 -12.55 -0.86
CA ARG A 69 -23.47 -12.56 0.39
C ARG A 69 -24.96 -12.43 0.08
N GLU A 70 -25.29 -11.59 -0.90
CA GLU A 70 -26.66 -11.16 -1.20
C GLU A 70 -26.97 -11.32 -2.70
N PRO A 71 -27.12 -12.56 -3.17
CA PRO A 71 -27.34 -12.88 -4.58
C PRO A 71 -28.68 -12.39 -5.13
N ASP A 72 -29.66 -12.19 -4.24
CA ASP A 72 -31.02 -11.75 -4.59
C ASP A 72 -31.15 -10.22 -4.64
N ALA A 73 -30.06 -9.50 -4.38
CA ALA A 73 -30.07 -8.05 -4.42
C ALA A 73 -30.41 -7.51 -5.83
N PRO A 74 -31.11 -6.37 -5.94
CA PRO A 74 -31.52 -5.78 -7.22
C PRO A 74 -30.36 -5.56 -8.17
N LEU A 75 -30.63 -5.57 -9.47
CA LEU A 75 -29.66 -5.24 -10.52
C LEU A 75 -29.30 -3.76 -10.43
N LEU A 76 -28.02 -3.45 -10.23
CA LEU A 76 -27.52 -2.08 -10.16
C LEU A 76 -27.04 -1.63 -11.54
N ALA A 77 -27.79 -0.69 -12.13
CA ALA A 77 -27.43 -0.04 -13.39
C ALA A 77 -26.81 1.33 -13.12
N VAL A 78 -25.51 1.46 -13.36
CA VAL A 78 -24.78 2.72 -13.16
C VAL A 78 -24.73 3.49 -14.47
N ILE A 79 -25.20 4.72 -14.44
CA ILE A 79 -25.25 5.65 -15.58
C ILE A 79 -24.04 6.56 -15.47
N GLY A 80 -23.04 6.32 -16.34
CA GLY A 80 -21.77 7.04 -16.39
C GLY A 80 -21.54 7.69 -17.75
N GLY A 81 -20.63 8.65 -17.84
CA GLY A 81 -20.45 9.45 -19.05
C GLY A 81 -19.88 10.84 -18.78
N SER A 82 -19.45 11.50 -19.84
CA SER A 82 -18.78 12.81 -19.76
C SER A 82 -19.68 13.92 -19.22
N THR A 83 -19.04 15.01 -18.79
CA THR A 83 -19.67 16.24 -18.33
C THR A 83 -20.62 16.79 -19.39
N GLY A 84 -21.87 16.99 -19.01
CA GLY A 84 -22.91 17.52 -19.90
C GLY A 84 -23.45 16.52 -20.93
N ALA A 85 -23.12 15.23 -20.81
CA ALA A 85 -23.64 14.20 -21.72
C ALA A 85 -25.14 13.85 -21.52
N GLY A 86 -25.81 14.47 -20.54
CA GLY A 86 -27.25 14.26 -20.30
C GLY A 86 -27.60 13.14 -19.31
N LYS A 87 -26.65 12.63 -18.53
CA LYS A 87 -26.87 11.53 -17.55
C LYS A 87 -28.05 11.76 -16.61
N SER A 88 -28.05 12.87 -15.86
CA SER A 88 -29.12 13.17 -14.90
C SER A 88 -30.48 13.38 -15.59
N THR A 89 -30.50 13.97 -16.80
CA THR A 89 -31.71 14.06 -17.62
C THR A 89 -32.22 12.67 -18.04
N LEU A 90 -31.32 11.76 -18.44
CA LEU A 90 -31.66 10.39 -18.78
C LEU A 90 -32.20 9.63 -17.56
N VAL A 91 -31.55 9.72 -16.41
CA VAL A 91 -32.00 9.12 -15.13
C VAL A 91 -33.40 9.60 -14.79
N ASN A 92 -33.61 10.92 -14.74
CA ASN A 92 -34.92 11.51 -14.43
C ASN A 92 -36.00 11.03 -15.41
N SER A 93 -35.67 10.90 -16.69
CA SER A 93 -36.61 10.45 -17.72
C SER A 93 -36.92 8.95 -17.63
N LEU A 94 -35.95 8.12 -17.24
CA LEU A 94 -36.15 6.69 -16.98
C LEU A 94 -37.02 6.46 -15.74
N VAL A 95 -36.85 7.27 -14.71
CA VAL A 95 -37.68 7.25 -13.49
C VAL A 95 -39.03 7.92 -13.74
N GLY A 96 -39.13 8.87 -14.67
CA GLY A 96 -40.36 9.62 -14.95
C GLY A 96 -40.65 10.76 -13.98
N ARG A 97 -39.71 11.09 -13.08
CA ARG A 97 -39.76 12.25 -12.18
C ARG A 97 -38.36 12.82 -11.98
N ARG A 98 -38.26 14.09 -11.56
CA ARG A 98 -36.97 14.73 -11.26
C ARG A 98 -36.44 14.23 -9.90
N VAL A 99 -35.39 13.41 -9.95
CA VAL A 99 -34.69 12.84 -8.78
C VAL A 99 -33.23 13.31 -8.68
N SER A 100 -32.64 13.73 -9.79
CA SER A 100 -31.28 14.26 -9.90
C SER A 100 -31.32 15.65 -10.54
N GLU A 101 -30.50 16.58 -10.07
CA GLU A 101 -30.48 17.94 -10.64
C GLU A 101 -29.83 17.94 -12.03
N ALA A 102 -30.64 18.12 -13.06
CA ALA A 102 -30.15 18.34 -14.43
C ALA A 102 -29.75 19.83 -14.60
N GLY A 103 -28.59 20.20 -14.07
CA GLY A 103 -28.07 21.58 -14.12
C GLY A 103 -27.36 21.93 -15.45
N VAL A 104 -27.54 23.18 -15.91
CA VAL A 104 -26.84 23.79 -17.07
C VAL A 104 -25.46 24.37 -16.67
N LEU A 105 -25.26 24.65 -15.37
CA LEU A 105 -24.00 25.16 -14.82
C LEU A 105 -22.99 24.02 -14.64
N ARG A 106 -21.79 24.17 -15.23
CA ARG A 106 -20.69 23.21 -15.08
C ARG A 106 -19.98 23.44 -13.74
N PRO A 107 -19.57 22.40 -12.99
CA PRO A 107 -20.06 21.01 -12.91
C PRO A 107 -20.97 20.80 -11.67
N THR A 108 -22.21 20.33 -11.84
CA THR A 108 -23.23 20.28 -10.76
C THR A 108 -23.48 18.93 -10.10
N THR A 109 -23.14 17.77 -10.69
CA THR A 109 -23.38 16.47 -10.02
C THR A 109 -22.29 16.17 -9.01
N ARG A 110 -22.38 16.80 -7.83
CA ARG A 110 -21.43 16.63 -6.70
C ARG A 110 -21.73 15.40 -5.85
N THR A 111 -22.97 14.90 -5.87
CA THR A 111 -23.44 13.81 -5.01
C THR A 111 -24.10 12.74 -5.89
N PRO A 112 -23.60 11.48 -5.92
CA PRO A 112 -24.27 10.40 -6.64
C PRO A 112 -25.68 10.15 -6.11
N VAL A 113 -26.61 9.84 -7.00
CA VAL A 113 -28.03 9.58 -6.68
C VAL A 113 -28.39 8.15 -7.08
N LEU A 114 -28.75 7.32 -6.11
CA LEU A 114 -29.30 5.99 -6.33
C LEU A 114 -30.82 6.04 -6.22
N VAL A 115 -31.52 5.45 -7.19
CA VAL A 115 -32.97 5.36 -7.24
C VAL A 115 -33.37 3.90 -7.30
N CYS A 116 -34.25 3.45 -6.40
CA CYS A 116 -34.76 2.08 -6.36
C CYS A 116 -36.28 2.04 -6.13
N HIS A 117 -36.90 0.87 -6.30
CA HIS A 117 -38.29 0.68 -5.90
C HIS A 117 -38.41 0.66 -4.36
N PRO A 118 -39.49 1.17 -3.71
CA PRO A 118 -39.58 1.22 -2.25
C PRO A 118 -39.44 -0.14 -1.55
N GLU A 119 -39.86 -1.24 -2.18
CA GLU A 119 -39.65 -2.58 -1.63
C GLU A 119 -38.19 -3.04 -1.66
N ASP A 120 -37.40 -2.53 -2.60
CA ASP A 120 -35.97 -2.83 -2.72
C ASP A 120 -35.10 -1.94 -1.83
N HIS A 121 -35.71 -0.94 -1.17
CA HIS A 121 -35.08 0.01 -0.28
C HIS A 121 -34.16 -0.68 0.74
N HIS A 122 -34.59 -1.80 1.31
CA HIS A 122 -33.84 -2.48 2.38
C HIS A 122 -32.43 -2.90 1.95
N TRP A 123 -32.23 -3.32 0.68
CA TRP A 123 -30.92 -3.66 0.11
C TRP A 123 -29.96 -2.48 0.08
N PHE A 124 -30.49 -1.28 -0.21
CA PHE A 124 -29.73 -0.03 -0.30
C PHE A 124 -29.82 0.82 0.98
N SER A 125 -30.47 0.31 2.04
CA SER A 125 -30.62 0.96 3.34
C SER A 125 -29.48 0.66 4.32
N SER A 126 -28.90 -0.55 4.23
CA SER A 126 -27.73 -0.98 5.02
C SER A 126 -26.45 -1.04 4.16
N MET A 127 -25.24 -1.02 4.78
CA MET A 127 -23.91 -1.08 4.13
C MET A 127 -23.62 -2.36 3.31
N ARG A 128 -24.66 -3.03 2.80
CA ARG A 128 -24.59 -4.30 2.06
C ARG A 128 -24.11 -4.11 0.63
N VAL A 129 -24.59 -3.07 -0.06
CA VAL A 129 -24.16 -2.66 -1.41
C VAL A 129 -23.53 -1.26 -1.32
N LEU A 130 -22.33 -1.09 -1.87
CA LEU A 130 -21.52 0.14 -1.74
C LEU A 130 -21.27 0.53 -0.26
N PRO A 131 -20.55 -0.29 0.53
CA PRO A 131 -20.40 -0.13 1.97
C PRO A 131 -19.73 1.17 2.42
N ASP A 132 -18.79 1.69 1.63
CA ASP A 132 -17.94 2.83 2.02
C ASP A 132 -18.54 4.22 1.76
N LEU A 133 -19.78 4.29 1.25
CA LEU A 133 -20.48 5.53 0.98
C LEU A 133 -21.43 5.88 2.13
N THR A 134 -21.17 7.02 2.77
CA THR A 134 -22.06 7.64 3.78
C THR A 134 -23.38 8.00 3.12
N ARG A 135 -24.53 7.70 3.73
CA ARG A 135 -25.84 7.90 3.07
C ARG A 135 -26.58 9.09 3.65
N VAL A 136 -27.16 9.91 2.78
CA VAL A 136 -28.04 11.01 3.16
C VAL A 136 -29.39 10.81 2.49
N TRP A 137 -30.43 10.73 3.30
CA TRP A 137 -31.82 10.57 2.89
C TRP A 137 -32.51 11.92 2.85
N VAL A 138 -33.28 12.20 1.80
CA VAL A 138 -34.14 13.38 1.72
C VAL A 138 -35.59 12.90 1.55
N PRO A 139 -36.47 13.08 2.55
CA PRO A 139 -37.91 12.84 2.38
C PRO A 139 -38.51 13.78 1.33
N GLU A 140 -39.62 13.36 0.71
CA GLU A 140 -40.27 13.95 -0.48
C GLU A 140 -40.82 15.41 -0.31
N GLN A 141 -40.49 16.11 0.77
CA GLN A 141 -40.88 17.50 1.01
C GLN A 141 -39.79 18.26 1.76
N GLU A 142 -38.77 18.74 1.03
CA GLU A 142 -37.99 19.96 1.32
C GLU A 142 -36.82 20.02 0.34
N ALA A 143 -37.12 20.33 -0.93
CA ALA A 143 -36.13 20.81 -1.88
C ALA A 143 -35.80 22.28 -1.54
N GLY A 144 -35.09 22.51 -0.45
CA GLY A 144 -34.79 23.85 0.00
C GLY A 144 -34.25 23.96 1.42
N ASP A 145 -33.16 23.26 1.73
CA ASP A 145 -32.13 23.89 2.55
C ASP A 145 -30.80 23.14 2.38
N ASP A 146 -29.72 23.90 2.24
CA ASP A 146 -28.35 23.39 2.29
C ASP A 146 -28.15 22.75 3.67
N LEU A 147 -28.23 21.41 3.75
CA LEU A 147 -27.87 20.67 4.95
C LEU A 147 -26.35 20.77 5.17
N LEU A 148 -25.95 21.86 5.81
CA LEU A 148 -24.65 22.07 6.44
C LEU A 148 -24.50 21.08 7.60
N LEU A 149 -24.18 19.83 7.27
CA LEU A 149 -23.66 18.88 8.25
C LEU A 149 -22.23 19.30 8.60
N THR A 150 -22.06 19.61 9.88
CA THR A 150 -20.83 20.02 10.55
C THR A 150 -19.70 18.99 10.38
N GLY A 151 -18.65 19.37 9.65
CA GLY A 151 -17.29 18.85 9.87
C GLY A 151 -16.95 17.44 9.41
N GLY A 152 -17.68 16.85 8.45
CA GLY A 152 -17.40 15.52 7.90
C GLY A 152 -17.17 15.53 6.39
N ASN A 153 -16.21 14.73 5.92
CA ASN A 153 -15.75 14.60 4.53
C ASN A 153 -16.92 14.45 3.52
N HIS A 154 -17.35 15.55 2.88
CA HIS A 154 -18.48 15.60 1.94
C HIS A 154 -18.30 14.74 0.67
N ALA A 155 -17.10 14.17 0.44
CA ALA A 155 -16.74 13.44 -0.78
C ALA A 155 -17.34 12.02 -0.91
N ARG A 156 -18.12 11.54 0.06
CA ARG A 156 -18.62 10.15 0.10
C ARG A 156 -20.12 10.01 0.33
N VAL A 157 -20.90 11.06 0.08
CA VAL A 157 -22.35 11.00 0.32
C VAL A 157 -23.08 10.36 -0.87
N LEU A 158 -23.84 9.28 -0.65
CA LEU A 158 -24.78 8.71 -1.61
C LEU A 158 -26.20 9.13 -1.23
N ARG A 159 -26.90 9.84 -2.12
CA ARG A 159 -28.33 10.16 -1.95
C ARG A 159 -29.15 8.99 -2.45
N VAL A 160 -30.03 8.45 -1.62
CA VAL A 160 -30.92 7.35 -2.01
C VAL A 160 -32.35 7.87 -2.09
N GLU A 161 -33.00 7.59 -3.22
CA GLU A 161 -34.37 7.96 -3.55
C GLU A 161 -35.18 6.70 -3.87
N THR A 162 -36.48 6.73 -3.61
CA THR A 162 -37.39 5.63 -3.97
C THR A 162 -38.40 6.08 -5.02
N ALA A 163 -38.73 5.24 -6.00
CA ALA A 163 -39.72 5.56 -7.02
C ALA A 163 -40.53 4.32 -7.45
N ASP A 164 -41.85 4.40 -7.32
CA ASP A 164 -42.80 3.33 -7.73
C ASP A 164 -42.83 3.07 -9.24
N THR A 165 -42.30 4.02 -10.02
CA THR A 165 -42.20 3.95 -11.48
C THR A 165 -41.11 2.99 -11.96
N LEU A 166 -40.13 2.68 -11.10
CA LEU A 166 -39.11 1.68 -11.38
C LEU A 166 -39.63 0.27 -11.06
N PRO A 167 -39.34 -0.73 -11.90
CA PRO A 167 -39.69 -2.11 -11.56
C PRO A 167 -38.88 -2.59 -10.35
N ARG A 168 -39.47 -3.50 -9.58
CA ARG A 168 -38.77 -4.26 -8.54
C ARG A 168 -37.58 -5.02 -9.14
N GLY A 169 -36.48 -5.10 -8.41
CA GLY A 169 -35.24 -5.75 -8.84
C GLY A 169 -34.34 -4.88 -9.72
N LEU A 170 -34.61 -3.58 -9.88
CA LEU A 170 -33.76 -2.62 -10.59
C LEU A 170 -33.45 -1.40 -9.72
N ALA A 171 -32.16 -1.05 -9.64
CA ALA A 171 -31.69 0.22 -9.10
C ALA A 171 -30.91 0.99 -10.17
N LEU A 172 -31.21 2.28 -10.32
CA LEU A 172 -30.47 3.19 -11.19
C LEU A 172 -29.56 4.06 -10.35
N LEU A 173 -28.31 4.21 -10.76
CA LEU A 173 -27.38 5.12 -10.09
C LEU A 173 -26.86 6.17 -11.08
N ASP A 174 -27.06 7.44 -10.75
CA ASP A 174 -26.47 8.57 -11.46
C ASP A 174 -25.05 8.81 -10.92
N ALA A 175 -24.03 8.48 -11.72
CA ALA A 175 -22.63 8.64 -11.33
C ALA A 175 -22.10 10.04 -11.68
N PRO A 176 -21.12 10.56 -10.91
CA PRO A 176 -20.42 11.79 -11.26
C PRO A 176 -19.75 11.70 -12.64
N ASP A 177 -19.40 12.87 -13.18
CA ASP A 177 -18.71 12.97 -14.47
C ASP A 177 -17.34 12.27 -14.43
N ILE A 178 -17.10 11.35 -15.36
CA ILE A 178 -15.83 10.61 -15.49
C ILE A 178 -14.65 11.52 -15.88
N ASP A 179 -14.94 12.66 -16.52
CA ASP A 179 -14.00 13.69 -16.95
C ASP A 179 -14.06 14.93 -16.04
N SER A 180 -14.57 14.79 -14.81
CA SER A 180 -14.65 15.90 -13.86
C SER A 180 -13.26 16.47 -13.57
N LEU A 181 -13.16 17.80 -13.44
CA LEU A 181 -11.93 18.47 -13.02
C LEU A 181 -11.57 18.16 -11.56
N ILE A 182 -12.57 17.81 -10.74
CA ILE A 182 -12.41 17.45 -9.34
C ILE A 182 -11.93 16.00 -9.26
N ALA A 183 -10.77 15.77 -8.64
CA ALA A 183 -10.16 14.44 -8.55
C ALA A 183 -11.04 13.42 -7.82
N ASP A 184 -11.64 13.84 -6.69
CA ASP A 184 -12.51 12.98 -5.88
C ASP A 184 -13.73 12.47 -6.66
N ASN A 185 -14.31 13.29 -7.53
CA ASN A 185 -15.43 12.89 -8.39
C ASN A 185 -15.02 11.82 -9.40
N ARG A 186 -13.80 11.91 -9.97
CA ARG A 186 -13.30 10.89 -10.89
C ARG A 186 -13.06 9.56 -10.16
N VAL A 187 -12.51 9.60 -8.95
CA VAL A 187 -12.31 8.41 -8.11
C VAL A 187 -13.67 7.79 -7.75
N LEU A 188 -14.64 8.60 -7.35
CA LEU A 188 -15.99 8.15 -7.02
C LEU A 188 -16.69 7.52 -8.24
N ALA A 189 -16.61 8.16 -9.42
CA ALA A 189 -17.17 7.61 -10.66
C ALA A 189 -16.55 6.25 -11.02
N ALA A 190 -15.22 6.10 -10.90
CA ALA A 190 -14.54 4.84 -11.15
C ALA A 190 -14.99 3.72 -10.20
N ARG A 191 -15.13 4.03 -8.90
CA ARG A 191 -15.64 3.08 -7.89
C ARG A 191 -17.07 2.63 -8.18
N LEU A 192 -17.94 3.58 -8.51
CA LEU A 192 -19.34 3.29 -8.83
C LEU A 192 -19.46 2.40 -10.06
N ILE A 193 -18.64 2.62 -11.09
CA ILE A 193 -18.58 1.76 -12.28
C ILE A 193 -18.14 0.34 -11.90
N CYS A 194 -17.18 0.18 -11.00
CA CYS A 194 -16.73 -1.14 -10.52
C CYS A 194 -17.80 -1.91 -9.74
N ALA A 195 -18.77 -1.21 -9.14
CA ALA A 195 -19.88 -1.82 -8.41
C ALA A 195 -21.10 -2.16 -9.28
N ALA A 196 -21.09 -1.81 -10.57
CA ALA A 196 -22.24 -1.96 -11.45
C ALA A 196 -22.41 -3.39 -11.97
N ASP A 197 -23.64 -3.91 -12.00
CA ASP A 197 -23.95 -5.11 -12.81
C ASP A 197 -24.11 -4.74 -14.28
N VAL A 198 -24.74 -3.58 -14.53
CA VAL A 198 -24.93 -3.01 -15.85
C VAL A 198 -24.34 -1.62 -15.87
N TRP A 199 -23.44 -1.38 -16.82
CA TRP A 199 -22.89 -0.07 -17.04
C TRP A 199 -23.52 0.58 -18.27
N VAL A 200 -24.22 1.70 -18.04
CA VAL A 200 -24.84 2.51 -19.09
C VAL A 200 -23.93 3.70 -19.37
N MET A 201 -23.15 3.63 -20.44
CA MET A 201 -22.30 4.71 -20.91
C MET A 201 -23.12 5.70 -21.74
N VAL A 202 -23.24 6.94 -21.28
CA VAL A 202 -23.88 8.04 -22.00
C VAL A 202 -22.84 8.93 -22.64
N THR A 203 -22.95 9.13 -23.95
CA THR A 203 -22.13 10.07 -24.72
C THR A 203 -23.00 10.86 -25.68
N THR A 204 -22.47 11.90 -26.32
CA THR A 204 -23.22 12.75 -27.25
C THR A 204 -22.71 12.62 -28.68
N ALA A 205 -23.51 13.06 -29.65
CA ALA A 205 -23.10 13.11 -31.07
C ALA A 205 -21.80 13.90 -31.33
N ALA A 206 -21.43 14.83 -30.44
CA ALA A 206 -20.20 15.60 -30.53
C ALA A 206 -19.00 14.97 -29.81
N ARG A 207 -19.23 14.04 -28.86
CA ARG A 207 -18.20 13.51 -27.93
C ARG A 207 -18.08 11.99 -27.94
N TYR A 208 -18.76 11.30 -28.83
CA TYR A 208 -18.72 9.83 -28.92
C TYR A 208 -17.32 9.26 -29.21
N ALA A 209 -16.37 10.08 -29.66
CA ALA A 209 -14.99 9.70 -29.95
C ALA A 209 -13.98 10.11 -28.85
N ASP A 210 -14.44 10.68 -27.73
CA ASP A 210 -13.56 11.17 -26.66
C ASP A 210 -12.81 10.05 -25.93
N ALA A 211 -11.50 10.22 -25.72
CA ALA A 211 -10.63 9.16 -25.21
C ALA A 211 -11.01 8.62 -23.82
N VAL A 212 -11.50 9.47 -22.91
CA VAL A 212 -11.81 9.11 -21.51
C VAL A 212 -12.92 8.05 -21.42
N PRO A 213 -14.13 8.25 -22.01
CA PRO A 213 -15.13 7.20 -22.13
C PRO A 213 -14.58 5.88 -22.69
N TRP A 214 -13.79 5.94 -23.76
CA TRP A 214 -13.23 4.75 -24.42
C TRP A 214 -12.20 3.99 -23.58
N HIS A 215 -11.49 4.65 -22.67
CA HIS A 215 -10.61 3.97 -21.72
C HIS A 215 -11.41 3.14 -20.72
N LEU A 216 -12.49 3.71 -20.18
CA LEU A 216 -13.38 2.99 -19.26
C LEU A 216 -14.13 1.84 -19.97
N LEU A 217 -14.58 2.03 -21.23
CA LEU A 217 -15.24 0.98 -22.03
C LEU A 217 -14.36 -0.27 -22.17
N ARG A 218 -13.04 -0.07 -22.35
CA ARG A 218 -12.08 -1.17 -22.39
C ARG A 218 -11.89 -1.81 -21.02
N THR A 219 -11.82 -1.01 -19.97
CA THR A 219 -11.69 -1.49 -18.58
C THR A 219 -12.88 -2.37 -18.18
N ALA A 220 -14.11 -1.94 -18.47
CA ALA A 220 -15.30 -2.75 -18.17
C ALA A 220 -15.41 -4.01 -19.05
N LYS A 221 -14.86 -3.99 -20.27
CA LYS A 221 -14.73 -5.18 -21.12
C LYS A 221 -13.77 -6.20 -20.52
N GLU A 222 -12.66 -5.75 -19.92
CA GLU A 222 -11.69 -6.63 -19.23
C GLU A 222 -12.34 -7.39 -18.06
N TYR A 223 -13.36 -6.81 -17.42
CA TYR A 223 -14.12 -7.44 -16.32
C TYR A 223 -15.37 -8.19 -16.77
N ASP A 224 -15.60 -8.27 -18.08
CA ASP A 224 -16.78 -8.88 -18.69
C ASP A 224 -18.12 -8.34 -18.14
N ALA A 225 -18.13 -7.06 -17.75
CA ALA A 225 -19.33 -6.39 -17.24
C ALA A 225 -20.38 -6.24 -18.36
N THR A 226 -21.66 -6.18 -18.00
CA THR A 226 -22.72 -5.94 -18.99
C THR A 226 -22.74 -4.46 -19.39
N LEU A 227 -22.22 -4.14 -20.57
CA LEU A 227 -22.22 -2.78 -21.10
C LEU A 227 -23.47 -2.47 -21.92
N VAL A 228 -23.91 -1.22 -21.82
CA VAL A 228 -24.90 -0.57 -22.68
C VAL A 228 -24.37 0.82 -23.04
N THR A 229 -24.57 1.25 -24.27
CA THR A 229 -24.19 2.60 -24.71
C THR A 229 -25.40 3.40 -25.17
N VAL A 230 -25.43 4.68 -24.78
CA VAL A 230 -26.48 5.63 -25.12
C VAL A 230 -25.84 6.82 -25.81
N LEU A 231 -26.26 7.07 -27.04
CA LEU A 231 -25.87 8.23 -27.80
C LEU A 231 -26.98 9.29 -27.66
N ASP A 232 -26.74 10.27 -26.78
CA ASP A 232 -27.66 11.35 -26.46
C ASP A 232 -27.52 12.55 -27.41
N ARG A 233 -28.61 13.31 -27.54
CA ARG A 233 -28.71 14.55 -28.34
C ARG A 233 -28.20 14.40 -29.77
N VAL A 234 -28.73 13.43 -30.49
CA VAL A 234 -28.34 13.23 -31.90
C VAL A 234 -29.25 14.05 -32.82
N PRO A 235 -28.70 14.99 -33.61
CA PRO A 235 -29.51 15.79 -34.52
C PRO A 235 -30.14 14.91 -35.59
N HIS A 236 -31.45 15.05 -35.83
CA HIS A 236 -32.23 14.19 -36.72
C HIS A 236 -31.61 14.05 -38.13
N GLN A 237 -30.94 15.09 -38.63
CA GLN A 237 -30.32 15.11 -39.95
C GLN A 237 -29.15 14.12 -40.09
N VAL A 238 -28.44 13.83 -38.99
CA VAL A 238 -27.19 13.04 -39.00
C VAL A 238 -27.28 11.76 -38.17
N VAL A 239 -28.47 11.40 -37.65
CA VAL A 239 -28.66 10.21 -36.78
C VAL A 239 -28.11 8.95 -37.42
N SER A 240 -28.39 8.71 -38.69
CA SER A 240 -27.96 7.51 -39.41
C SER A 240 -26.43 7.46 -39.56
N GLU A 241 -25.81 8.59 -39.89
CA GLU A 241 -24.37 8.68 -40.11
C GLU A 241 -23.59 8.54 -38.80
N VAL A 242 -23.95 9.31 -37.76
CA VAL A 242 -23.28 9.26 -36.45
C VAL A 242 -23.47 7.89 -35.80
N SER A 243 -24.69 7.33 -35.84
CA SER A 243 -24.94 5.99 -35.29
C SER A 243 -24.14 4.91 -36.03
N ARG A 244 -24.00 5.02 -37.35
CA ARG A 244 -23.17 4.10 -38.14
C ARG A 244 -21.69 4.22 -37.77
N GLN A 245 -21.17 5.45 -37.71
CA GLN A 245 -19.76 5.70 -37.38
C GLN A 245 -19.42 5.25 -35.95
N TYR A 246 -20.26 5.58 -34.98
CA TYR A 246 -20.09 5.12 -33.60
C TYR A 246 -20.09 3.59 -33.51
N GLY A 247 -20.94 2.93 -34.29
CA GLY A 247 -20.99 1.47 -34.39
C GLY A 247 -19.70 0.88 -34.94
N ALA A 248 -19.16 1.47 -36.01
CA ALA A 248 -17.89 1.05 -36.58
C ALA A 248 -16.73 1.18 -35.57
N LEU A 249 -16.72 2.25 -34.76
CA LEU A 249 -15.74 2.41 -33.68
C LEU A 249 -15.88 1.33 -32.60
N LEU A 250 -17.11 1.01 -32.19
CA LEU A 250 -17.36 -0.04 -31.20
C LEU A 250 -16.95 -1.41 -31.72
N THR A 251 -17.29 -1.74 -32.97
CA THR A 251 -16.82 -2.98 -33.62
C THR A 251 -15.30 -3.03 -33.68
N LYS A 252 -14.61 -1.92 -34.02
CA LYS A 252 -13.15 -1.85 -34.04
C LYS A 252 -12.52 -2.07 -32.66
N ALA A 253 -13.20 -1.66 -31.59
CA ALA A 253 -12.79 -1.93 -30.20
C ALA A 253 -13.21 -3.34 -29.70
N GLY A 254 -13.86 -4.14 -30.56
CA GLY A 254 -14.42 -5.45 -30.20
C GLY A 254 -15.58 -5.36 -29.21
N LEU A 255 -16.36 -4.28 -29.29
CA LEU A 255 -17.60 -4.00 -28.54
C LEU A 255 -18.81 -3.91 -29.48
N GLY A 256 -18.74 -4.56 -30.64
CA GLY A 256 -19.79 -4.48 -31.67
C GLY A 256 -21.15 -5.05 -31.22
N ASP A 257 -21.12 -6.02 -30.30
CA ASP A 257 -22.31 -6.70 -29.77
C ASP A 257 -22.98 -5.92 -28.62
N VAL A 258 -22.39 -4.80 -28.19
CA VAL A 258 -22.94 -3.98 -27.09
C VAL A 258 -24.23 -3.29 -27.56
N PRO A 259 -25.34 -3.41 -26.79
CA PRO A 259 -26.57 -2.70 -27.08
C PRO A 259 -26.35 -1.19 -27.19
N ARG A 260 -26.92 -0.60 -28.23
CA ARG A 260 -26.84 0.83 -28.54
C ARG A 260 -28.21 1.43 -28.63
N PHE A 261 -28.42 2.48 -27.85
CA PHE A 261 -29.63 3.29 -27.87
C PHE A 261 -29.29 4.69 -28.31
N THR A 262 -30.17 5.29 -29.11
CA THR A 262 -30.00 6.65 -29.60
C THR A 262 -31.15 7.50 -29.09
N VAL A 263 -30.83 8.59 -28.39
CA VAL A 263 -31.80 9.59 -27.97
C VAL A 263 -31.68 10.78 -28.92
N PRO A 264 -32.73 11.11 -29.69
CA PRO A 264 -32.69 12.22 -30.64
C PRO A 264 -32.60 13.55 -29.89
N GLU A 265 -31.98 14.53 -30.53
CA GLU A 265 -32.05 15.92 -30.07
C GLU A 265 -33.49 16.44 -30.27
N LEU A 266 -34.14 16.80 -29.17
CA LEU A 266 -35.53 17.25 -29.15
C LEU A 266 -35.61 18.74 -28.81
N PRO A 267 -36.51 19.51 -29.46
CA PRO A 267 -36.70 20.92 -29.16
C PRO A 267 -37.20 21.11 -27.73
N GLU A 268 -36.86 22.23 -27.09
CA GLU A 268 -37.21 22.53 -25.68
C GLU A 268 -38.71 22.41 -25.39
N SER A 269 -39.58 22.65 -26.38
CA SER A 269 -41.03 22.48 -26.27
C SER A 269 -41.48 21.03 -26.05
N ALA A 270 -40.66 20.05 -26.42
CA ALA A 270 -40.92 18.64 -26.17
C ALA A 270 -40.49 18.19 -24.76
N TRP A 271 -39.81 19.06 -24.00
CA TRP A 271 -39.30 18.75 -22.66
C TRP A 271 -40.36 19.13 -21.63
N GLY A 272 -41.22 18.16 -21.29
CA GLY A 272 -42.22 18.32 -20.24
C GLY A 272 -41.55 18.47 -18.88
N GLY A 273 -41.34 19.70 -18.41
CA GLY A 273 -40.69 19.96 -17.14
C GLY A 273 -39.27 19.36 -17.08
N GLY A 274 -38.47 19.49 -18.13
CA GLY A 274 -37.06 19.01 -18.16
C GLY A 274 -36.88 17.49 -18.22
N LEU A 275 -37.94 16.74 -18.53
CA LEU A 275 -37.91 15.30 -18.81
C LEU A 275 -37.98 15.06 -20.32
N LEU A 276 -37.30 14.02 -20.79
CA LEU A 276 -37.44 13.54 -22.17
C LEU A 276 -38.79 12.82 -22.34
N PRO A 277 -39.41 12.88 -23.53
CA PRO A 277 -40.60 12.09 -23.84
C PRO A 277 -40.36 10.60 -23.58
N ALA A 278 -41.37 9.91 -23.05
CA ALA A 278 -41.29 8.48 -22.74
C ALA A 278 -40.89 7.63 -23.96
N THR A 279 -41.24 8.07 -25.18
CA THR A 279 -40.88 7.41 -26.44
C THR A 279 -39.38 7.47 -26.73
N ALA A 280 -38.68 8.53 -26.32
CA ALA A 280 -37.25 8.71 -26.58
C ALA A 280 -36.38 7.75 -25.75
N VAL A 281 -36.82 7.43 -24.52
CA VAL A 281 -36.12 6.51 -23.61
C VAL A 281 -36.75 5.11 -23.56
N ALA A 282 -37.84 4.87 -24.31
CA ALA A 282 -38.62 3.63 -24.25
C ALA A 282 -37.77 2.38 -24.53
N ALA A 283 -36.89 2.43 -25.52
CA ALA A 283 -36.06 1.27 -25.89
C ALA A 283 -35.09 0.89 -24.76
N LEU A 284 -34.40 1.87 -24.18
CA LEU A 284 -33.49 1.66 -23.05
C LEU A 284 -34.25 1.17 -21.81
N ARG A 285 -35.39 1.82 -21.49
CA ARG A 285 -36.25 1.41 -20.38
C ARG A 285 -36.74 -0.03 -20.54
N THR A 286 -37.21 -0.40 -21.74
CA THR A 286 -37.70 -1.76 -22.03
C THR A 286 -36.59 -2.78 -21.85
N TRP A 287 -35.38 -2.47 -22.32
CA TRP A 287 -34.21 -3.33 -22.14
C TRP A 287 -33.87 -3.51 -20.65
N LEU A 288 -33.76 -2.42 -19.89
CA LEU A 288 -33.46 -2.48 -18.45
C LEU A 288 -34.52 -3.24 -17.66
N VAL A 289 -35.80 -2.98 -17.93
CA VAL A 289 -36.94 -3.68 -17.29
C VAL A 289 -36.91 -5.17 -17.63
N HIS A 290 -36.67 -5.54 -18.89
CA HIS A 290 -36.57 -6.93 -19.31
C HIS A 290 -35.45 -7.66 -18.57
N HIS A 291 -34.26 -7.05 -18.50
CA HIS A 291 -33.10 -7.63 -17.79
C HIS A 291 -33.28 -7.69 -16.27
N ALA A 292 -34.05 -6.78 -15.67
CA ALA A 292 -34.38 -6.83 -14.25
C ALA A 292 -35.43 -7.90 -13.92
N GLN A 293 -36.48 -8.04 -14.76
CA GLN A 293 -37.59 -8.96 -14.55
C GLN A 293 -37.27 -10.40 -14.93
N ASP A 294 -36.46 -10.63 -15.96
CA ASP A 294 -35.99 -11.97 -16.31
C ASP A 294 -34.91 -12.42 -15.32
N ALA A 295 -35.32 -13.31 -14.40
CA ALA A 295 -34.43 -13.89 -13.40
C ALA A 295 -33.21 -14.57 -14.04
N THR A 296 -33.35 -15.18 -15.22
CA THR A 296 -32.24 -15.82 -15.92
C THR A 296 -31.30 -14.78 -16.54
N ALA A 297 -31.81 -13.70 -17.12
CA ALA A 297 -30.99 -12.62 -17.66
C ALA A 297 -30.22 -11.89 -16.55
N ARG A 298 -30.88 -11.61 -15.42
CA ARG A 298 -30.26 -11.01 -14.23
C ARG A 298 -29.13 -11.88 -13.70
N GLN A 299 -29.42 -13.17 -13.48
CA GLN A 299 -28.43 -14.11 -12.95
C GLN A 299 -27.27 -14.30 -13.93
N ARG A 300 -27.52 -14.31 -15.25
CA ARG A 300 -26.45 -14.34 -16.27
C ARG A 300 -25.60 -13.08 -16.22
N ALA A 301 -26.19 -11.88 -16.13
CA ALA A 301 -25.44 -10.62 -16.07
C ALA A 301 -24.53 -10.57 -14.83
N THR A 302 -25.09 -10.88 -13.65
CA THR A 302 -24.34 -10.89 -12.39
C THR A 302 -23.27 -12.00 -12.37
N ALA A 303 -23.61 -13.22 -12.79
CA ALA A 303 -22.64 -14.31 -12.86
C ALA A 303 -21.51 -14.00 -13.84
N ARG A 304 -21.80 -13.38 -14.98
CA ARG A 304 -20.81 -13.00 -15.99
C ARG A 304 -19.80 -12.00 -15.44
N THR A 305 -20.27 -10.91 -14.82
CA THR A 305 -19.38 -9.92 -14.18
C THR A 305 -18.59 -10.56 -13.04
N ALA A 306 -19.21 -11.38 -12.18
CA ALA A 306 -18.51 -12.07 -11.10
C ALA A 306 -17.43 -13.03 -11.62
N TYR A 307 -17.72 -13.84 -12.64
CA TYR A 307 -16.75 -14.73 -13.27
C TYR A 307 -15.64 -13.97 -13.98
N GLY A 308 -15.94 -12.86 -14.65
CA GLY A 308 -14.95 -11.99 -15.30
C GLY A 308 -13.97 -11.41 -14.28
N LEU A 309 -14.49 -10.91 -13.15
CA LEU A 309 -13.65 -10.44 -12.04
C LEU A 309 -12.81 -11.57 -11.45
N LEU A 310 -13.39 -12.73 -11.16
CA LEU A 310 -12.66 -13.90 -10.66
C LEU A 310 -11.59 -14.38 -11.65
N ASP A 311 -11.82 -14.28 -12.95
CA ASP A 311 -10.83 -14.62 -13.98
C ASP A 311 -9.70 -13.60 -14.02
N SER A 312 -10.01 -12.31 -13.84
CA SER A 312 -9.01 -11.24 -13.75
C SER A 312 -8.04 -11.42 -12.58
N LEU A 313 -8.48 -12.04 -11.47
CA LEU A 313 -7.60 -12.35 -10.33
C LEU A 313 -6.43 -13.26 -10.72
N LYS A 314 -6.59 -14.11 -11.76
CA LYS A 314 -5.54 -15.03 -12.21
C LYS A 314 -4.32 -14.31 -12.79
N SER A 315 -4.50 -13.13 -13.38
CA SER A 315 -3.38 -12.32 -13.90
C SER A 315 -2.92 -11.30 -12.87
N ARG A 316 -3.85 -10.66 -12.14
CA ARG A 316 -3.53 -9.56 -11.23
C ARG A 316 -2.84 -9.99 -9.95
N LEU A 317 -3.21 -11.14 -9.36
CA LEU A 317 -2.58 -11.62 -8.12
C LEU A 317 -1.11 -12.03 -8.33
N PRO A 318 -0.72 -12.75 -9.41
CA PRO A 318 0.70 -12.98 -9.70
C PRO A 318 1.49 -11.70 -9.95
N GLU A 319 0.91 -10.68 -10.59
CA GLU A 319 1.56 -9.37 -10.76
C GLU A 319 1.84 -8.71 -9.39
N LEU A 320 0.86 -8.72 -8.47
CA LEU A 320 1.06 -8.22 -7.11
C LEU A 320 2.09 -9.03 -6.32
N ALA A 321 2.03 -10.37 -6.40
CA ALA A 321 2.99 -11.25 -5.73
C ALA A 321 4.42 -11.03 -6.25
N SER A 322 4.59 -10.84 -7.56
CA SER A 322 5.89 -10.49 -8.17
C SER A 322 6.40 -9.13 -7.68
N ALA A 323 5.52 -8.14 -7.57
CA ALA A 323 5.88 -6.83 -7.01
C ALA A 323 6.29 -6.94 -5.52
N ALA A 324 5.60 -7.75 -4.72
CA ALA A 324 5.96 -8.00 -3.33
C ALA A 324 7.33 -8.70 -3.22
N ALA A 325 7.58 -9.71 -4.06
CA ALA A 325 8.87 -10.38 -4.16
C ALA A 325 10.01 -9.39 -4.49
N ALA A 326 9.76 -8.45 -5.42
CA ALA A 326 10.74 -7.44 -5.78
C ALA A 326 11.04 -6.47 -4.63
N GLN A 327 10.04 -6.12 -3.81
CA GLN A 327 10.23 -5.31 -2.60
C GLN A 327 11.12 -6.06 -1.60
N TYR A 328 10.79 -7.32 -1.30
CA TYR A 328 11.57 -8.14 -0.35
C TYR A 328 13.01 -8.35 -0.83
N ALA A 329 13.20 -8.68 -2.10
CA ALA A 329 14.54 -8.82 -2.67
C ALA A 329 15.35 -7.52 -2.59
N ALA A 330 14.71 -6.36 -2.76
CA ALA A 330 15.38 -5.07 -2.61
C ALA A 330 15.74 -4.78 -1.14
N ALA A 331 14.85 -5.05 -0.19
CA ALA A 331 15.12 -4.92 1.24
C ALA A 331 16.30 -5.81 1.68
N LEU A 332 16.37 -7.05 1.18
CA LEU A 332 17.52 -7.94 1.43
C LEU A 332 18.84 -7.38 0.89
N ARG A 333 18.85 -6.81 -0.33
CA ARG A 333 20.07 -6.19 -0.88
C ARG A 333 20.53 -4.99 -0.05
N LEU A 334 19.59 -4.15 0.39
CA LEU A 334 19.90 -2.99 1.23
C LEU A 334 20.48 -3.43 2.59
N THR A 335 19.87 -4.44 3.22
CA THR A 335 20.32 -5.00 4.51
C THR A 335 21.68 -5.66 4.38
N SER A 336 21.87 -6.51 3.37
CA SER A 336 23.14 -7.19 3.10
C SER A 336 24.28 -6.20 2.83
N ALA A 337 24.00 -5.06 2.18
CA ALA A 337 24.98 -4.00 1.99
C ALA A 337 25.43 -3.37 3.33
N VAL A 338 24.51 -3.21 4.29
CA VAL A 338 24.82 -2.73 5.65
C VAL A 338 25.67 -3.75 6.40
N GLU A 339 25.22 -5.00 6.45
CA GLU A 339 25.94 -6.09 7.14
C GLU A 339 27.36 -6.25 6.59
N SER A 340 27.50 -6.35 5.26
CA SER A 340 28.80 -6.53 4.61
C SER A 340 29.75 -5.36 4.87
N ALA A 341 29.25 -4.11 4.90
CA ALA A 341 30.06 -2.94 5.18
C ALA A 341 30.56 -2.91 6.64
N TYR A 342 29.66 -3.18 7.59
CA TYR A 342 29.98 -3.21 9.02
C TYR A 342 30.89 -4.40 9.38
N ASP A 343 30.65 -5.58 8.82
CA ASP A 343 31.48 -6.76 9.08
C ASP A 343 32.92 -6.56 8.55
N SER A 344 33.06 -5.96 7.36
CA SER A 344 34.37 -5.59 6.81
C SER A 344 35.11 -4.60 7.70
N GLU A 345 34.45 -3.53 8.18
CA GLU A 345 35.09 -2.56 9.08
C GLU A 345 35.37 -3.13 10.46
N HIS A 346 34.50 -3.99 10.97
CA HIS A 346 34.72 -4.67 12.23
C HIS A 346 35.98 -5.55 12.18
N ALA A 347 36.16 -6.34 11.11
CA ALA A 347 37.39 -7.10 10.89
C ALA A 347 38.64 -6.20 10.78
N ARG A 348 38.52 -5.04 10.12
CA ARG A 348 39.61 -4.05 10.00
C ARG A 348 39.98 -3.42 11.33
N VAL A 349 39.00 -3.05 12.16
CA VAL A 349 39.24 -2.54 13.53
C VAL A 349 40.00 -3.56 14.35
N ARG A 350 39.57 -4.83 14.34
CA ARG A 350 40.25 -5.90 15.09
C ARG A 350 41.71 -6.07 14.65
N GLY A 351 41.96 -6.07 13.34
CA GLY A 351 43.34 -6.11 12.81
C GLY A 351 44.17 -4.88 13.20
N ARG A 352 43.57 -3.68 13.18
CA ARG A 352 44.23 -2.44 13.59
C ARG A 352 44.58 -2.44 15.08
N LEU A 353 43.66 -2.87 15.94
CA LEU A 353 43.90 -3.03 17.39
C LEU A 353 45.06 -4.01 17.65
N GLN A 354 45.05 -5.18 17.01
CA GLN A 354 46.14 -6.17 17.14
C GLN A 354 47.50 -5.63 16.67
N SER A 355 47.51 -4.78 15.65
CA SER A 355 48.74 -4.14 15.16
C SER A 355 49.23 -2.98 16.04
N GLY A 356 48.44 -2.54 17.01
CA GLY A 356 48.75 -1.44 17.91
C GLY A 356 48.49 -0.06 17.30
N ALA A 357 47.47 0.06 16.44
CA ALA A 357 47.17 1.31 15.73
C ALA A 357 46.75 2.46 16.65
N VAL A 358 46.20 2.15 17.83
CA VAL A 358 45.78 3.13 18.84
C VAL A 358 46.98 3.79 19.52
N LEU A 359 48.11 3.08 19.66
CA LEU A 359 49.36 3.69 20.10
C LEU A 359 50.09 4.36 18.93
N ALA A 360 49.51 5.47 18.46
CA ALA A 360 50.01 6.34 17.41
C ALA A 360 49.82 7.82 17.79
N GLY A 361 50.46 8.74 17.05
CA GLY A 361 50.31 10.17 17.26
C GLY A 361 50.58 10.61 18.72
N ASP A 362 49.61 11.32 19.30
CA ASP A 362 49.69 11.84 20.67
C ASP A 362 49.78 10.73 21.72
N ALA A 363 49.05 9.62 21.57
CA ALA A 363 49.13 8.49 22.50
C ALA A 363 50.55 7.88 22.53
N LEU A 364 51.19 7.75 21.37
CA LEU A 364 52.58 7.28 21.30
C LEU A 364 53.57 8.29 21.91
N LYS A 365 53.32 9.60 21.72
CA LYS A 365 54.12 10.67 22.34
C LYS A 365 54.01 10.63 23.86
N ARG A 366 52.79 10.52 24.40
CA ARG A 366 52.51 10.38 25.84
C ARG A 366 53.15 9.12 26.43
N TRP A 367 53.07 7.99 25.72
CA TRP A 367 53.73 6.75 26.14
C TRP A 367 55.26 6.88 26.26
N ARG A 368 55.91 7.58 25.32
CA ARG A 368 57.36 7.81 25.36
C ARG A 368 57.79 8.75 26.49
N ALA A 369 56.91 9.67 26.90
CA ALA A 369 57.13 10.60 28.00
C ALA A 369 56.85 9.96 29.38
N PHE A 370 56.08 8.87 29.41
CA PHE A 370 55.72 8.16 30.63
C PHE A 370 56.90 7.33 31.19
N PRO A 371 57.17 7.33 32.51
CA PRO A 371 56.43 8.00 33.59
C PRO A 371 57.00 9.37 34.02
N LEU A 372 58.04 9.88 33.33
CA LEU A 372 58.82 11.04 33.79
C LEU A 372 58.09 12.37 33.55
N ASP A 373 57.54 12.56 32.35
CA ASP A 373 56.94 13.82 31.89
C ASP A 373 55.44 13.67 31.54
N CYS A 374 54.82 12.55 31.93
CA CYS A 374 53.41 12.26 31.65
C CYS A 374 52.79 11.46 32.78
N THR A 375 51.61 11.87 33.25
CA THR A 375 50.88 11.15 34.30
C THR A 375 50.16 9.91 33.73
N PRO A 376 49.83 8.91 34.57
CA PRO A 376 49.05 7.76 34.14
C PRO A 376 47.68 8.15 33.55
N GLY A 377 47.00 9.12 34.16
CA GLY A 377 45.72 9.66 33.70
C GLY A 377 45.82 10.29 32.31
N GLU A 378 46.82 11.15 32.07
CA GLU A 378 47.03 11.78 30.75
C GLU A 378 47.34 10.75 29.65
N LEU A 379 48.10 9.70 29.99
CA LEU A 379 48.36 8.60 29.07
C LEU A 379 47.07 7.84 28.74
N LEU A 380 46.28 7.50 29.76
CA LEU A 380 44.97 6.83 29.59
C LEU A 380 44.00 7.68 28.77
N ASP A 381 43.92 8.98 29.02
CA ASP A 381 43.10 9.92 28.24
C ASP A 381 43.47 9.87 26.76
N SER A 382 44.76 9.97 26.43
CA SER A 382 45.22 9.92 25.04
C SER A 382 44.96 8.58 24.35
N LEU A 383 45.01 7.46 25.08
CA LEU A 383 44.68 6.13 24.56
C LEU A 383 43.17 5.98 24.31
N VAL A 384 42.35 6.48 25.23
CA VAL A 384 40.89 6.49 25.11
C VAL A 384 40.44 7.35 23.93
N GLU A 385 41.00 8.54 23.77
CA GLU A 385 40.74 9.41 22.63
C GLU A 385 41.13 8.73 21.31
N SER A 386 42.30 8.10 21.25
CA SER A 386 42.74 7.40 20.04
C SER A 386 41.89 6.16 19.72
N LEU A 387 41.42 5.42 20.73
CA LEU A 387 40.49 4.31 20.55
C LEU A 387 39.13 4.79 20.06
N ALA A 388 38.59 5.86 20.64
CA ALA A 388 37.33 6.47 20.20
C ALA A 388 37.43 6.97 18.75
N ALA A 389 38.54 7.62 18.38
CA ALA A 389 38.79 8.06 17.02
C ALA A 389 38.89 6.89 16.03
N LEU A 390 39.56 5.80 16.41
CA LEU A 390 39.64 4.60 15.57
C LEU A 390 38.24 4.01 15.30
N LEU A 391 37.41 3.87 16.33
CA LEU A 391 36.05 3.35 16.21
C LEU A 391 35.17 4.29 15.37
N LEU A 392 35.22 5.59 15.64
CA LEU A 392 34.47 6.59 14.89
C LEU A 392 34.83 6.57 13.41
N CYS A 393 36.13 6.59 13.06
CA CYS A 393 36.58 6.48 11.66
C CYS A 393 36.09 5.20 10.99
N SER A 394 35.97 4.10 11.73
CA SER A 394 35.55 2.81 11.18
C SER A 394 34.04 2.76 10.95
N VAL A 395 33.25 3.32 11.87
CA VAL A 395 31.80 3.49 11.71
C VAL A 395 31.50 4.45 10.54
N THR A 396 32.17 5.59 10.47
CA THR A 396 32.03 6.53 9.35
C THR A 396 32.38 5.87 8.02
N ALA A 397 33.48 5.10 7.95
CA ALA A 397 33.85 4.37 6.74
C ALA A 397 32.86 3.26 6.36
N ALA A 398 32.21 2.63 7.35
CA ALA A 398 31.13 1.68 7.09
C ALA A 398 29.93 2.40 6.49
N ASP A 399 29.48 3.50 7.10
CA ASP A 399 28.35 4.31 6.64
C ASP A 399 28.57 4.86 5.23
N GLU A 400 29.76 5.36 4.92
CA GLU A 400 30.10 5.84 3.57
C GLU A 400 29.98 4.73 2.51
N ARG A 401 30.36 3.49 2.85
CA ARG A 401 30.20 2.34 1.94
C ARG A 401 28.76 1.92 1.80
N VAL A 402 27.98 1.96 2.88
CA VAL A 402 26.54 1.73 2.83
C VAL A 402 25.90 2.75 1.90
N ASP A 403 26.22 4.04 2.07
CA ASP A 403 25.66 5.10 1.24
C ASP A 403 26.06 4.96 -0.23
N GLU A 404 27.29 4.55 -0.53
CA GLU A 404 27.73 4.26 -1.90
C GLU A 404 27.02 3.04 -2.51
N ALA A 405 26.79 1.98 -1.73
CA ALA A 405 26.04 0.82 -2.19
C ALA A 405 24.56 1.19 -2.43
N TRP A 406 23.95 1.93 -1.51
CA TRP A 406 22.56 2.39 -1.58
C TRP A 406 22.33 3.36 -2.75
N ARG A 407 23.29 4.22 -3.08
CA ARG A 407 23.21 5.09 -4.28
C ARG A 407 22.95 4.32 -5.59
N ARG A 408 23.37 3.06 -5.67
CA ARG A 408 23.21 2.20 -6.85
C ARG A 408 21.90 1.40 -6.83
N GLU A 409 21.21 1.34 -5.69
CA GLU A 409 19.95 0.61 -5.54
C GLU A 409 18.75 1.57 -5.64
N PRO A 410 17.85 1.39 -6.63
CA PRO A 410 16.67 2.24 -6.79
C PRO A 410 15.79 2.31 -5.54
N ALA A 411 15.77 1.24 -4.74
CA ALA A 411 14.99 1.15 -3.51
C ALA A 411 15.45 2.11 -2.40
N ALA A 412 16.69 2.58 -2.42
CA ALA A 412 17.24 3.44 -1.38
C ALA A 412 16.60 4.85 -1.34
N GLY A 413 15.90 5.26 -2.39
CA GLY A 413 15.18 6.54 -2.45
C GLY A 413 13.89 6.60 -1.62
N ALA A 414 13.59 5.58 -0.81
CA ALA A 414 12.38 5.57 0.02
C ALA A 414 12.41 6.72 1.04
N ALA A 415 11.29 7.41 1.23
CA ALA A 415 11.21 8.57 2.11
C ALA A 415 11.66 8.29 3.56
N GLY A 416 11.40 7.08 4.07
CA GLY A 416 11.86 6.63 5.39
C GLY A 416 13.37 6.34 5.50
N LEU A 417 14.09 6.26 4.38
CA LEU A 417 15.54 6.03 4.32
C LEU A 417 16.34 7.30 4.02
N VAL A 418 15.71 8.28 3.33
CA VAL A 418 16.35 9.53 2.88
C VAL A 418 16.38 10.60 3.97
N GLY A 419 15.45 10.56 4.93
CA GLY A 419 15.42 11.44 6.09
C GLY A 419 16.26 10.92 7.25
N ARG A 420 17.59 11.04 7.19
CA ARG A 420 18.41 10.90 8.41
C ARG A 420 18.00 12.03 9.35
N ASP A 421 17.45 11.69 10.51
CA ASP A 421 17.29 12.64 11.60
C ASP A 421 18.68 12.92 12.21
N PRO A 422 19.25 14.12 12.03
CA PRO A 422 20.56 14.45 12.59
C PRO A 422 20.51 14.65 14.12
N SER A 423 19.33 14.53 14.75
CA SER A 423 19.14 14.77 16.18
C SER A 423 19.40 13.56 17.10
N LEU A 424 19.58 12.35 16.56
CA LEU A 424 19.94 11.15 17.33
C LEU A 424 21.45 11.15 17.65
N GLU A 425 21.86 11.79 18.76
CA GLU A 425 23.22 11.79 19.36
C GLU A 425 24.33 11.35 18.40
N ASN A 426 25.03 12.27 17.72
CA ASN A 426 26.12 11.94 16.78
C ASN A 426 26.93 10.70 17.20
N ALA A 427 27.21 9.78 16.27
CA ALA A 427 27.92 8.52 16.55
C ALA A 427 29.19 8.72 17.42
N GLU A 428 29.87 9.85 17.24
CA GLU A 428 30.95 10.34 18.09
C GLU A 428 30.62 10.36 19.59
N HIS A 429 29.46 10.90 19.99
CA HIS A 429 29.01 10.96 21.37
C HIS A 429 28.79 9.55 21.95
N ARG A 430 28.08 8.69 21.20
CA ARG A 430 27.76 7.32 21.63
C ARG A 430 29.01 6.46 21.77
N ILE A 431 29.90 6.52 20.78
CA ILE A 431 31.20 5.85 20.81
C ILE A 431 32.04 6.39 21.98
N GLY A 432 32.07 7.71 22.16
CA GLY A 432 32.76 8.34 23.29
C GLY A 432 32.25 7.86 24.66
N LEU A 433 30.94 7.73 24.84
CA LEU A 433 30.36 7.16 26.06
C LEU A 433 30.77 5.69 26.26
N ALA A 434 30.73 4.89 25.20
CA ALA A 434 31.12 3.47 25.25
C ALA A 434 32.60 3.29 25.62
N VAL A 435 33.50 4.11 25.06
CA VAL A 435 34.93 4.04 25.37
C VAL A 435 35.23 4.57 26.78
N ARG A 436 34.53 5.60 27.25
CA ARG A 436 34.64 6.06 28.65
C ARG A 436 34.18 4.99 29.64
N ARG A 437 33.12 4.25 29.30
CA ARG A 437 32.66 3.11 30.09
C ARG A 437 33.72 2.01 30.13
N TRP A 438 34.30 1.66 28.98
CA TRP A 438 35.42 0.71 28.91
C TRP A 438 36.59 1.12 29.81
N ARG A 439 36.98 2.40 29.79
CA ARG A 439 38.04 2.93 30.65
C ARG A 439 37.74 2.70 32.12
N ARG A 440 36.52 3.04 32.57
CA ARG A 440 36.12 2.87 33.97
C ARG A 440 36.15 1.41 34.40
N GLU A 441 35.62 0.50 33.57
CA GLU A 441 35.65 -0.94 33.86
C GLU A 441 37.11 -1.49 33.87
N LEU A 442 38.00 -0.90 33.07
CA LEU A 442 39.43 -1.22 33.09
C LEU A 442 40.14 -0.75 34.37
N GLU A 443 39.84 0.47 34.82
CA GLU A 443 40.34 1.04 36.07
C GLU A 443 39.88 0.19 37.27
N GLU A 444 38.61 -0.22 37.29
CA GLU A 444 38.07 -1.14 38.31
C GLU A 444 38.84 -2.48 38.32
N TYR A 445 39.16 -3.06 37.15
CA TYR A 445 39.95 -4.30 37.08
C TYR A 445 41.38 -4.12 37.57
N ALA A 446 41.98 -2.95 37.31
CA ALA A 446 43.32 -2.64 37.80
C ALA A 446 43.32 -2.46 39.32
N GLU A 447 42.32 -1.76 39.87
CA GLU A 447 42.16 -1.60 41.32
C GLU A 447 41.98 -2.94 42.03
N ASP A 448 41.11 -3.81 41.51
CA ASP A 448 40.87 -5.13 42.11
C ASP A 448 42.15 -5.98 42.16
N GLU A 449 42.93 -6.02 41.07
CA GLU A 449 44.22 -6.76 41.05
C GLU A 449 45.26 -6.12 41.98
N VAL A 450 45.25 -4.80 42.17
CA VAL A 450 46.14 -4.15 43.15
C VAL A 450 45.72 -4.48 44.58
N ARG A 451 44.41 -4.54 44.89
CA ARG A 451 43.90 -4.91 46.22
C ARG A 451 44.22 -6.36 46.60
N GLU A 452 44.29 -7.27 45.63
CA GLU A 452 44.66 -8.68 45.88
C GLU A 452 46.16 -8.88 46.26
N LEU A 453 47.01 -7.85 46.13
CA LEU A 453 48.43 -7.97 46.44
C LEU A 453 48.71 -7.81 47.95
N GLU A 454 49.19 -8.87 48.60
CA GLU A 454 49.65 -8.88 50.01
C GLU A 454 51.00 -8.14 50.23
N ARG A 455 51.18 -6.92 49.69
CA ARG A 455 52.44 -6.15 49.79
C ARG A 455 52.31 -4.94 50.71
N SER A 456 53.39 -4.62 51.44
CA SER A 456 53.50 -3.45 52.33
C SER A 456 53.49 -2.09 51.60
N ILE A 457 53.72 -2.09 50.28
CA ILE A 457 53.62 -0.92 49.39
C ILE A 457 52.85 -1.39 48.16
N ALA A 458 51.55 -1.08 48.10
CA ALA A 458 50.72 -1.36 46.94
C ALA A 458 51.12 -0.44 45.77
N PRO A 459 51.25 -0.96 44.54
CA PRO A 459 51.47 -0.12 43.36
C PRO A 459 50.25 0.77 43.10
N ASP A 460 50.48 1.94 42.51
CA ASP A 460 49.40 2.86 42.10
C ASP A 460 48.49 2.19 41.04
N ALA A 461 47.19 2.09 41.33
CA ALA A 461 46.20 1.46 40.46
C ALA A 461 46.05 2.21 39.13
N GLU A 462 46.20 3.54 39.11
CA GLU A 462 46.15 4.31 37.86
C GLU A 462 47.34 3.97 36.93
N VAL A 463 48.52 3.73 37.51
CA VAL A 463 49.70 3.26 36.76
C VAL A 463 49.47 1.87 36.19
N VAL A 464 48.85 0.96 36.97
CA VAL A 464 48.51 -0.39 36.51
C VAL A 464 47.49 -0.34 35.37
N ALA A 465 46.45 0.51 35.50
CA ALA A 465 45.45 0.75 34.46
C ALA A 465 46.08 1.29 33.16
N ALA A 466 46.96 2.29 33.27
CA ALA A 466 47.66 2.88 32.12
C ALA A 466 48.57 1.86 31.41
N LEU A 467 49.29 1.04 32.17
CA LEU A 467 50.16 0.00 31.62
C LEU A 467 49.35 -1.10 30.94
N VAL A 468 48.27 -1.60 31.54
CA VAL A 468 47.44 -2.62 30.89
C VAL A 468 46.77 -2.07 29.63
N ALA A 469 46.23 -0.84 29.66
CA ALA A 469 45.66 -0.19 28.47
C ALA A 469 46.70 -0.11 27.34
N THR A 470 47.92 0.33 27.67
CA THR A 470 49.04 0.41 26.72
C THR A 470 49.41 -0.96 26.16
N THR A 471 49.42 -2.02 26.98
CA THR A 471 49.71 -3.39 26.50
C THR A 471 48.65 -3.91 25.53
N LEU A 472 47.37 -3.59 25.76
CA LEU A 472 46.27 -4.02 24.90
C LEU A 472 46.22 -3.26 23.59
N LEU A 473 46.46 -1.95 23.64
CA LEU A 473 46.25 -1.02 22.53
C LEU A 473 47.51 -0.75 21.72
N GLY A 474 48.69 -1.10 22.25
CA GLY A 474 49.98 -0.77 21.65
C GLY A 474 50.64 -1.88 20.84
N GLY A 475 50.08 -3.08 20.80
CA GLY A 475 50.60 -4.20 20.01
C GLY A 475 52.11 -4.40 20.21
N ARG A 476 52.88 -4.46 19.11
CA ARG A 476 54.35 -4.60 19.18
C ARG A 476 55.08 -3.36 19.74
N ARG A 477 54.48 -2.17 19.68
CA ARG A 477 55.08 -0.91 20.13
C ARG A 477 55.08 -0.75 21.65
N ALA A 478 54.27 -1.54 22.35
CA ALA A 478 54.11 -1.53 23.79
C ALA A 478 54.75 -2.73 24.51
N ARG A 479 55.73 -3.43 23.90
CA ARG A 479 56.38 -4.60 24.52
C ARG A 479 56.89 -4.32 25.95
N ASN A 480 57.51 -3.17 26.14
CA ASN A 480 58.05 -2.75 27.44
C ASN A 480 56.95 -2.44 28.47
N ALA A 481 55.71 -2.14 28.04
CA ALA A 481 54.59 -1.93 28.95
C ALA A 481 54.20 -3.22 29.69
N GLY A 482 54.30 -4.37 29.01
CA GLY A 482 53.98 -5.67 29.60
C GLY A 482 55.01 -6.09 30.65
N GLU A 483 56.29 -5.82 30.38
CA GLU A 483 57.36 -6.01 31.36
C GLU A 483 57.19 -5.08 32.57
N GLY A 484 56.85 -3.81 32.34
CA GLY A 484 56.57 -2.84 33.40
C GLY A 484 55.34 -3.18 34.25
N LEU A 485 54.33 -3.82 33.66
CA LEU A 485 53.17 -4.34 34.38
C LEU A 485 53.56 -5.54 35.26
N ALA A 486 54.29 -6.51 34.70
CA ALA A 486 54.73 -7.71 35.42
C ALA A 486 55.65 -7.40 36.61
N GLN A 487 56.49 -6.37 36.51
CA GLN A 487 57.34 -5.91 37.62
C GLN A 487 56.51 -5.39 38.81
N ARG A 488 55.35 -4.77 38.56
CA ARG A 488 54.51 -4.17 39.61
C ARG A 488 53.56 -5.17 40.26
N ILE A 489 52.86 -5.99 39.48
CA ILE A 489 51.78 -6.87 39.96
C ILE A 489 52.06 -8.37 39.83
N SER A 490 53.33 -8.75 39.61
CA SER A 490 53.80 -10.10 39.25
C SER A 490 53.48 -10.52 37.81
N ALA A 491 54.24 -11.47 37.27
CA ALA A 491 54.02 -12.01 35.93
C ALA A 491 52.66 -12.71 35.81
N HIS A 492 52.21 -13.42 36.85
CA HIS A 492 50.92 -14.11 36.84
C HIS A 492 49.75 -13.13 36.90
N GLY A 493 49.80 -12.13 37.80
CA GLY A 493 48.80 -11.06 37.87
C GLY A 493 48.71 -10.25 36.57
N ALA A 494 49.86 -9.90 35.98
CA ALA A 494 49.90 -9.20 34.70
C ALA A 494 49.25 -9.98 33.55
N LEU A 495 49.45 -11.31 33.49
CA LEU A 495 48.81 -12.16 32.48
C LEU A 495 47.30 -12.25 32.71
N ARG A 496 46.84 -12.49 33.94
CA ARG A 496 45.40 -12.56 34.27
C ARG A 496 44.69 -11.26 33.94
N LEU A 497 45.24 -10.13 34.37
CA LEU A 497 44.68 -8.80 34.13
C LEU A 497 44.62 -8.50 32.63
N ARG A 498 45.71 -8.77 31.89
CA ARG A 498 45.73 -8.59 30.44
C ARG A 498 44.67 -9.43 29.73
N ASP A 499 44.51 -10.69 30.10
CA ASP A 499 43.53 -11.57 29.46
C ASP A 499 42.09 -11.16 29.79
N ARG A 500 41.80 -10.74 31.04
CA ARG A 500 40.50 -10.22 31.46
C ARG A 500 40.17 -8.90 30.75
N ALA A 501 41.12 -7.97 30.73
CA ALA A 501 40.97 -6.67 30.08
C ALA A 501 40.93 -6.77 28.54
N GLY A 502 41.61 -7.76 27.95
CA GLY A 502 41.53 -8.05 26.52
C GLY A 502 40.15 -8.59 26.09
N ARG A 503 39.53 -9.45 26.90
CA ARG A 503 38.12 -9.86 26.70
C ARG A 503 37.19 -8.66 26.80
N LEU A 504 37.35 -7.84 27.83
CA LEU A 504 36.58 -6.61 28.03
C LEU A 504 36.64 -5.66 26.83
N LEU A 505 37.84 -5.42 26.28
CA LEU A 505 38.02 -4.60 25.09
C LEU A 505 37.32 -5.20 23.87
N THR A 506 37.46 -6.50 23.66
CA THR A 506 36.83 -7.20 22.54
C THR A 506 35.31 -7.10 22.59
N GLU A 507 34.72 -7.39 23.75
CA GLU A 507 33.27 -7.29 23.97
C GLU A 507 32.75 -5.85 23.77
N HIS A 508 33.51 -4.84 24.19
CA HIS A 508 33.13 -3.44 23.97
C HIS A 508 33.16 -3.05 22.50
N VAL A 509 34.21 -3.43 21.76
CA VAL A 509 34.32 -3.17 20.33
C VAL A 509 33.20 -3.88 19.57
N ASP A 510 32.97 -5.16 19.85
CA ASP A 510 31.91 -5.95 19.23
C ASP A 510 30.54 -5.31 19.49
N ARG A 511 30.28 -4.87 20.73
CA ARG A 511 29.01 -4.21 21.12
C ARG A 511 28.80 -2.87 20.41
N VAL A 512 29.84 -2.04 20.30
CA VAL A 512 29.75 -0.74 19.61
C VAL A 512 29.46 -0.94 18.13
N MET A 513 30.23 -1.79 17.45
CA MET A 513 30.04 -2.07 16.03
C MET A 513 28.67 -2.68 15.73
N HIS A 514 28.21 -3.61 16.58
CA HIS A 514 26.88 -4.19 16.46
C HIS A 514 25.78 -3.15 16.67
N ALA A 515 25.86 -2.34 17.72
CA ALA A 515 24.84 -1.32 18.02
C ALA A 515 24.70 -0.28 16.90
N GLU A 516 25.80 0.17 16.30
CA GLU A 516 25.74 1.10 15.17
C GLU A 516 25.20 0.43 13.89
N ARG A 517 25.51 -0.84 13.65
CA ARG A 517 24.90 -1.62 12.56
C ARG A 517 23.38 -1.75 12.72
N GLU A 518 22.90 -2.15 13.89
CA GLU A 518 21.46 -2.28 14.16
C GLU A 518 20.73 -0.94 13.99
N ARG A 519 21.35 0.17 14.42
CA ARG A 519 20.81 1.53 14.16
C ARG A 519 20.70 1.84 12.68
N ARG A 520 21.63 1.33 11.85
CA ARG A 520 21.59 1.52 10.39
C ARG A 520 20.53 0.66 9.72
N ILE A 521 20.21 -0.51 10.28
CA ILE A 521 19.18 -1.43 9.78
C ILE A 521 17.77 -1.00 10.22
N ALA A 522 17.61 -0.44 11.42
CA ALA A 522 16.30 -0.12 12.00
C ALA A 522 15.31 0.63 11.08
N PRO A 523 15.73 1.62 10.25
CA PRO A 523 14.82 2.26 9.29
C PRO A 523 14.32 1.33 8.18
N LEU A 524 15.08 0.30 7.80
CA LEU A 524 14.65 -0.73 6.86
C LEU A 524 13.61 -1.66 7.50
N ASP A 525 13.85 -2.08 8.75
CA ASP A 525 12.91 -2.92 9.51
C ASP A 525 11.58 -2.20 9.72
N ALA A 526 11.62 -0.88 9.95
CA ALA A 526 10.43 -0.04 10.09
C ALA A 526 9.55 0.03 8.82
N LEU A 527 10.08 -0.36 7.64
CA LEU A 527 9.29 -0.46 6.41
C LEU A 527 8.46 -1.74 6.33
N ASP A 528 8.70 -2.70 7.24
CA ASP A 528 7.98 -3.98 7.39
C ASP A 528 7.81 -4.75 6.06
N VAL A 529 8.92 -4.88 5.32
CA VAL A 529 8.92 -5.61 4.04
C VAL A 529 9.23 -7.08 4.29
N GLN A 530 8.18 -7.90 4.33
CA GLN A 530 8.27 -9.35 4.58
C GLN A 530 8.19 -10.19 3.30
N ALA A 531 8.62 -11.45 3.38
CA ALA A 531 8.50 -12.43 2.30
C ALA A 531 7.10 -13.07 2.21
N GLU A 532 6.37 -13.09 3.33
CA GLU A 532 5.08 -13.76 3.49
C GLU A 532 4.02 -13.33 2.46
N PRO A 533 3.85 -12.03 2.13
CA PRO A 533 2.80 -11.58 1.21
C PRO A 533 2.88 -12.25 -0.18
N GLN A 534 4.08 -12.55 -0.67
CA GLN A 534 4.22 -13.26 -1.95
C GLN A 534 3.62 -14.68 -1.87
N ALA A 535 4.01 -15.46 -0.87
CA ALA A 535 3.57 -16.83 -0.70
C ALA A 535 2.07 -16.89 -0.38
N GLU A 536 1.59 -15.97 0.46
CA GLU A 536 0.19 -15.89 0.85
C GLU A 536 -0.74 -15.55 -0.32
N LEU A 537 -0.36 -14.61 -1.19
CA LEU A 537 -1.16 -14.25 -2.37
C LEU A 537 -1.26 -15.43 -3.36
N ILE A 538 -0.15 -16.13 -3.61
CA ILE A 538 -0.14 -17.30 -4.51
C ILE A 538 -0.92 -18.48 -3.90
N ALA A 539 -0.77 -18.71 -2.60
CA ALA A 539 -1.54 -19.72 -1.89
C ALA A 539 -3.05 -19.39 -1.91
N ALA A 540 -3.44 -18.13 -1.71
CA ALA A 540 -4.83 -17.69 -1.77
C ALA A 540 -5.45 -17.92 -3.15
N LEU A 541 -4.72 -17.55 -4.21
CA LEU A 541 -5.16 -17.81 -5.59
C LEU A 541 -5.33 -19.31 -5.84
N SER A 542 -4.41 -20.14 -5.35
CA SER A 542 -4.47 -21.59 -5.53
C SER A 542 -5.66 -22.24 -4.80
N VAL A 543 -6.01 -21.75 -3.61
CA VAL A 543 -7.21 -22.20 -2.88
C VAL A 543 -8.47 -21.76 -3.63
N LEU A 544 -8.53 -20.49 -4.04
CA LEU A 544 -9.66 -19.95 -4.81
C LEU A 544 -9.90 -20.70 -6.13
N GLN A 545 -8.84 -21.19 -6.78
CA GLN A 545 -8.96 -22.02 -7.99
C GLN A 545 -9.47 -23.44 -7.71
N LYS A 546 -9.35 -23.96 -6.49
CA LYS A 546 -9.88 -25.28 -6.10
C LYS A 546 -11.35 -25.22 -5.70
N GLU A 547 -11.77 -24.10 -5.11
CA GLU A 547 -13.15 -23.86 -4.65
C GLU A 547 -14.09 -23.40 -5.79
N ARG A 548 -13.54 -23.01 -6.94
CA ARG A 548 -14.27 -22.64 -8.17
C ARG A 548 -14.59 -23.87 -9.01
#